data_AF-D3IR42-F1
#
_entry.id   AF-D3IR42-F1
#
_cell.length_a   1.000
_cell.length_b   1.000
_cell.length_c   1.000
_cell.angle_alpha   90.00
_cell.angle_beta   90.00
_cell.angle_gamma   90.00
#
_symmetry.space_group_name_H-M   'P 1'
#
loop_
_entity.id
_entity.type
_entity.pdbx_description
1 polymer ?
#
loop_
_entity_poly.entity_id
_entity_poly.type
_entity_poly.pdbx_seq_one_letter_code
_entity_poly.pdbx_strand_id
1 'polypeptide(L)'
;ALAATSDDDVKKAATVAIVAAYNNGQEINGFKAGETIYDIGEDGTITQKDATAADVEADDFKGLGLKKVVTNLTKTVNENKQNVDAKVKAAESEIEKLTTKLADTDAALADTDAALDETTNALNKLGENITTFAEETKTNIVKIDEKLEAVADTVDKHAEAFNDIADSLDETNTKADEAVKTANEAKQTAEETKQNVDAKVKAAETAAGKAEAAAGTANTAADKAEAVAAKVTDIKADIATNKADIAKNSARIDSLDKNVAN
;
A
#
# COMPACT_ATOMS: atom_id res chain seq x y z
N ALA A 1 68.35 76.65 93.95
CA ALA A 1 67.69 77.85 94.49
C ALA A 1 66.20 77.74 94.16
N LEU A 2 65.37 77.39 95.15
CA LEU A 2 63.92 77.54 95.03
C LEU A 2 63.66 79.04 95.15
N ALA A 3 63.18 79.68 94.08
CA ALA A 3 62.63 81.03 94.19
C ALA A 3 61.46 80.98 95.19
N ALA A 4 61.46 81.87 96.17
CA ALA A 4 60.32 82.05 97.06
C ALA A 4 59.14 82.52 96.20
N THR A 5 58.23 81.60 95.87
CA THR A 5 56.94 81.92 95.27
C THR A 5 56.20 82.85 96.23
N SER A 6 55.77 84.02 95.74
CA SER A 6 54.93 84.91 96.53
C SER A 6 53.57 84.24 96.75
N ASP A 7 52.87 84.59 97.85
CA ASP A 7 51.50 84.11 98.13
C ASP A 7 50.55 84.43 96.95
N ASP A 8 50.84 85.52 96.22
CA ASP A 8 50.13 85.94 95.01
C ASP A 8 50.37 85.01 93.81
N ASP A 9 51.57 84.45 93.63
CA ASP A 9 51.86 83.49 92.55
C ASP A 9 51.11 82.17 92.77
N VAL A 10 51.06 81.70 94.01
CA VAL A 10 50.32 80.49 94.40
C VAL A 10 48.82 80.71 94.19
N LYS A 11 48.30 81.88 94.58
CA LYS A 11 46.90 82.26 94.36
C LYS A 11 46.56 82.34 92.88
N LYS A 12 47.44 82.92 92.04
CA LYS A 12 47.26 82.98 90.58
C LYS A 12 47.23 81.58 89.98
N ALA A 13 48.20 80.73 90.32
CA ALA A 13 48.25 79.35 89.83
C ALA A 13 47.02 78.52 90.25
N ALA A 14 46.58 78.65 91.50
CA ALA A 14 45.38 77.99 92.01
C ALA A 14 44.11 78.45 91.28
N THR A 15 43.99 79.74 90.99
CA THR A 15 42.85 80.31 90.26
C THR A 15 42.82 79.80 88.81
N VAL A 16 43.96 79.79 88.11
CA VAL A 16 44.08 79.23 86.75
C VAL A 16 43.71 77.74 86.74
N ALA A 17 44.19 76.96 87.72
CA ALA A 17 43.85 75.54 87.82
C ALA A 17 42.34 75.30 88.03
N ILE A 18 41.68 76.10 88.86
CA ILE A 18 40.23 76.02 89.08
C ILE A 18 39.46 76.31 87.79
N VAL A 19 39.86 77.35 87.06
CA VAL A 19 39.21 77.75 85.80
C VAL A 19 39.45 76.73 84.69
N ALA A 20 40.67 76.21 84.57
CA ALA A 20 40.97 75.13 83.62
C ALA A 20 40.14 73.87 83.92
N ALA A 21 40.00 73.50 85.20
CA ALA A 21 39.14 72.39 85.60
C ALA A 21 37.66 72.66 85.31
N TYR A 22 37.20 73.91 85.43
CA TYR A 22 35.85 74.32 85.07
C TYR A 22 35.59 74.18 83.56
N ASN A 23 36.49 74.70 82.71
CA ASN A 23 36.40 74.58 81.25
C ASN A 23 36.40 73.11 80.79
N ASN A 24 37.32 72.29 81.31
CA ASN A 24 37.32 70.84 81.05
C ASN A 24 35.99 70.20 81.49
N GLY A 25 35.40 70.67 82.58
CA GLY A 25 34.08 70.27 83.04
C GLY A 25 32.98 70.57 82.02
N GLN A 26 33.02 71.73 81.38
CA GLN A 26 32.10 72.11 80.31
C GLN A 26 32.35 71.33 79.01
N GLU A 27 33.60 71.07 78.62
CA GLU A 27 33.90 70.21 77.46
C GLU A 27 33.35 68.78 77.67
N ILE A 28 33.42 68.26 78.91
CA ILE A 28 32.93 66.92 79.25
C ILE A 28 31.40 66.87 79.35
N ASN A 29 30.77 67.86 79.98
CA ASN A 29 29.34 67.82 80.34
C ASN A 29 28.43 68.71 79.48
N GLY A 30 29.02 69.60 78.67
CA GLY A 30 28.33 70.59 77.85
C GLY A 30 28.20 71.95 78.52
N PHE A 31 27.82 72.94 77.71
CA PHE A 31 27.43 74.28 78.15
C PHE A 31 26.32 74.83 77.24
N LYS A 32 25.63 75.88 77.68
CA LYS A 32 24.59 76.56 76.88
C LYS A 32 24.79 78.07 76.85
N ALA A 33 24.11 78.73 75.90
CA ALA A 33 24.09 80.18 75.84
C ALA A 33 23.57 80.75 77.18
N GLY A 34 24.24 81.79 77.67
CA GLY A 34 24.01 82.40 78.97
C GLY A 34 24.75 81.74 80.15
N GLU A 35 25.45 80.62 79.96
CA GLU A 35 26.36 80.09 80.99
C GLU A 35 27.71 80.77 80.94
N THR A 36 28.32 80.96 82.11
CA THR A 36 29.66 81.53 82.21
C THR A 36 30.69 80.59 81.58
N ILE A 37 31.59 81.16 80.79
CA ILE A 37 32.76 80.50 80.22
C ILE A 37 33.98 81.39 80.48
N TYR A 38 35.16 80.76 80.55
CA TYR A 38 36.40 81.48 80.84
C TYR A 38 37.43 81.27 79.73
N ASP A 39 38.12 82.34 79.36
CA ASP A 39 39.30 82.27 78.50
C ASP A 39 40.55 82.46 79.36
N ILE A 40 41.53 81.56 79.20
CA ILE A 40 42.83 81.65 79.87
C ILE A 40 43.84 82.12 78.83
N GLY A 41 44.33 83.36 78.97
CA GLY A 41 45.41 83.88 78.13
C GLY A 41 46.73 83.15 78.38
N GLU A 42 47.65 83.24 77.42
CA GLU A 42 48.98 82.59 77.51
C GLU A 42 49.81 83.04 78.73
N ASP A 43 49.53 84.24 79.26
CA ASP A 43 50.14 84.82 80.45
C ASP A 43 49.44 84.43 81.77
N GLY A 44 48.43 83.57 81.69
CA GLY A 44 47.59 83.13 82.80
C GLY A 44 46.55 84.16 83.26
N THR A 45 46.28 85.20 82.46
CA THR A 45 45.18 86.13 82.71
C THR A 45 43.84 85.46 82.37
N ILE A 46 42.87 85.57 83.26
CA ILE A 46 41.54 84.93 83.11
C ILE A 46 40.52 85.99 82.70
N THR A 47 39.78 85.72 81.63
CA THR A 47 38.63 86.54 81.20
C THR A 47 37.34 85.74 81.40
N GLN A 48 36.40 86.32 82.13
CA GLN A 48 35.06 85.75 82.30
C GLN A 48 34.09 86.37 81.28
N LYS A 49 33.31 85.55 80.59
CA LYS A 49 32.20 85.99 79.73
C LYS A 49 31.00 85.05 79.86
N ASP A 50 29.83 85.50 79.45
CA ASP A 50 28.68 84.62 79.27
C ASP A 50 28.67 84.08 77.83
N ALA A 51 28.49 82.77 77.68
CA ALA A 51 28.43 82.11 76.39
C ALA A 51 27.31 82.71 75.53
N THR A 52 27.62 83.11 74.32
CA THR A 52 26.63 83.54 73.34
C THR A 52 26.14 82.35 72.52
N ALA A 53 25.08 82.53 71.73
CA ALA A 53 24.65 81.51 70.76
C ALA A 53 25.74 81.20 69.72
N ALA A 54 26.59 82.19 69.39
CA ALA A 54 27.72 81.98 68.48
C ALA A 54 28.80 81.09 69.12
N ASP A 55 29.10 81.27 70.41
CA ASP A 55 30.04 80.38 71.13
C ASP A 55 29.51 78.94 71.16
N VAL A 56 28.21 78.74 71.37
CA VAL A 56 27.59 77.41 71.32
C VAL A 56 27.67 76.82 69.92
N GLU A 57 27.28 77.53 68.86
CA GLU A 57 27.27 76.97 67.49
C GLU A 57 28.68 76.72 66.93
N ALA A 58 29.67 77.50 67.38
CA ALA A 58 31.08 77.35 66.99
C ALA A 58 31.81 76.25 67.76
N ASP A 59 31.24 75.73 68.86
CA ASP A 59 31.76 74.55 69.55
C ASP A 59 31.62 73.30 68.65
N ASP A 60 32.65 72.45 68.66
CA ASP A 60 32.71 71.22 67.85
C ASP A 60 31.48 70.32 68.03
N PHE A 61 30.88 70.35 69.22
CA PHE A 61 29.71 69.57 69.59
C PHE A 61 28.49 70.42 69.90
N LYS A 62 28.51 71.68 69.48
CA LYS A 62 27.42 72.63 69.67
C LYS A 62 26.95 72.76 71.13
N GLY A 63 27.90 72.77 72.06
CA GLY A 63 27.67 72.86 73.51
C GLY A 63 27.14 71.58 74.17
N LEU A 64 27.06 70.45 73.45
CA LEU A 64 26.54 69.21 74.02
C LEU A 64 27.51 68.54 75.02
N GLY A 65 28.81 68.74 74.83
CA GLY A 65 29.87 68.08 75.58
C GLY A 65 30.04 66.59 75.27
N LEU A 66 31.21 66.06 75.60
CA LEU A 66 31.64 64.70 75.24
C LEU A 66 30.67 63.61 75.71
N LYS A 67 30.16 63.68 76.95
CA LYS A 67 29.26 62.64 77.49
C LYS A 67 27.98 62.47 76.68
N LYS A 68 27.35 63.58 76.28
CA LYS A 68 26.09 63.56 75.55
C LYS A 68 26.30 63.14 74.09
N VAL A 69 27.39 63.58 73.47
CA VAL A 69 27.79 63.16 72.13
C VAL A 69 28.04 61.66 72.08
N VAL A 70 28.85 61.11 73.00
CA VAL A 70 29.14 59.67 73.06
C VAL A 70 27.86 58.85 73.29
N THR A 71 26.94 59.35 74.11
CA THR A 71 25.63 58.71 74.31
C THR A 71 24.82 58.67 73.01
N ASN A 72 24.76 59.78 72.28
CA ASN A 72 24.05 59.86 71.00
C ASN A 72 24.70 58.99 69.91
N LEU A 73 26.04 58.98 69.85
CA LEU A 73 26.79 58.14 68.94
C LEU A 73 26.55 56.65 69.23
N THR A 74 26.54 56.26 70.50
CA THR A 74 26.23 54.88 70.91
C THR A 74 24.83 54.46 70.46
N LYS A 75 23.82 55.34 70.61
CA LYS A 75 22.46 55.09 70.09
C LYS A 75 22.47 54.92 68.57
N THR A 76 23.10 55.85 67.86
CA THR A 76 23.19 55.82 66.39
C THR A 76 23.85 54.54 65.88
N VAL A 77 24.95 54.10 66.51
CA VAL A 77 25.63 52.85 66.16
C VAL A 77 24.70 51.64 66.37
N ASN A 78 23.99 51.58 67.50
CA ASN A 78 23.06 50.48 67.79
C ASN A 78 21.85 50.47 66.85
N GLU A 79 21.31 51.64 66.50
CA GLU A 79 20.20 51.78 65.54
C GLU A 79 20.65 51.37 64.12
N ASN A 80 21.84 51.82 63.69
CA ASN A 80 22.40 51.44 62.39
C ASN A 80 22.68 49.94 62.32
N LYS A 81 23.20 49.34 63.39
CA LYS A 81 23.41 47.89 63.48
C LYS A 81 22.09 47.13 63.35
N GLN A 82 21.05 47.55 64.06
CA GLN A 82 19.73 46.91 63.95
C GLN A 82 19.12 47.08 62.54
N ASN A 83 19.31 48.24 61.92
CA ASN A 83 18.83 48.49 60.56
C ASN A 83 19.51 47.58 59.55
N VAL A 84 20.85 47.43 59.63
CA VAL A 84 21.59 46.55 58.71
C VAL A 84 21.27 45.08 58.97
N ASP A 85 21.20 44.64 60.23
CA ASP A 85 20.85 43.27 60.58
C ASP A 85 19.46 42.89 60.03
N ALA A 86 18.49 43.81 60.09
CA ALA A 86 17.16 43.59 59.53
C ALA A 86 17.17 43.50 57.98
N LYS A 87 17.95 44.37 57.31
CA LYS A 87 18.08 44.33 55.84
C LYS A 87 18.77 43.07 55.36
N VAL A 88 19.82 42.62 56.06
CA VAL A 88 20.53 41.38 55.75
C VAL A 88 19.60 40.18 55.90
N LYS A 89 18.85 40.08 57.00
CA LYS A 89 17.85 39.01 57.19
C LYS A 89 16.78 39.00 56.11
N ALA A 90 16.31 40.18 55.67
CA ALA A 90 15.35 40.27 54.59
C ALA A 90 15.94 39.73 53.27
N ALA A 91 17.17 40.13 52.95
CA ALA A 91 17.88 39.64 51.76
C ALA A 91 18.15 38.13 51.82
N GLU A 92 18.58 37.60 52.97
CA GLU A 92 18.75 36.15 53.17
C GLU A 92 17.44 35.39 52.96
N SER A 93 16.31 35.91 53.45
CA SER A 93 15.00 35.30 53.23
C SER A 93 14.58 35.30 51.75
N GLU A 94 14.94 36.34 50.99
CA GLU A 94 14.69 36.39 49.55
C GLU A 94 15.59 35.41 48.78
N ILE A 95 16.87 35.33 49.16
CA ILE A 95 17.83 34.37 48.59
C ILE A 95 17.35 32.94 48.82
N GLU A 96 16.89 32.60 50.02
CA GLU A 96 16.37 31.25 50.32
C GLU A 96 15.18 30.90 49.42
N LYS A 97 14.23 31.83 49.24
CA LYS A 97 13.09 31.62 48.33
C LYS A 97 13.52 31.43 46.88
N LEU A 98 14.53 32.18 46.42
CA LEU A 98 15.07 32.03 45.07
C LEU A 98 15.79 30.69 44.89
N THR A 99 16.53 30.23 45.91
CA THR A 99 17.19 28.92 45.91
C THR A 99 16.18 27.79 45.78
N THR A 100 15.09 27.82 46.57
CA THR A 100 14.02 26.81 46.44
C THR A 100 13.37 26.85 45.06
N LYS A 101 13.01 28.04 44.55
CA LYS A 101 12.40 28.17 43.22
C LYS A 101 13.31 27.68 42.09
N LEU A 102 14.62 27.90 42.22
CA LEU A 102 15.59 27.41 41.25
C LEU A 102 15.63 25.88 41.26
N ALA A 103 15.68 25.26 42.43
CA ALA A 103 15.62 23.80 42.56
C ALA A 103 14.32 23.20 41.99
N ASP A 104 13.17 23.84 42.25
CA ASP A 104 11.88 23.42 41.67
C ASP A 104 11.87 23.54 40.14
N THR A 105 12.51 24.59 39.61
CA THR A 105 12.65 24.81 38.15
C THR A 105 13.55 23.75 37.52
N ASP A 106 14.66 23.41 38.16
CA ASP A 106 15.57 22.36 37.69
C ASP A 106 14.88 20.98 37.69
N ALA A 107 14.07 20.68 38.70
CA ALA A 107 13.28 19.45 38.74
C ALA A 107 12.24 19.40 37.60
N ALA A 108 11.51 20.49 37.36
CA ALA A 108 10.56 20.57 36.26
C ALA A 108 11.23 20.48 34.88
N LEU A 109 12.46 20.99 34.75
CA LEU A 109 13.25 20.86 33.53
C LEU A 109 13.68 19.41 33.30
N ALA A 110 14.10 18.69 34.34
CA ALA A 110 14.42 17.27 34.25
C ALA A 110 13.22 16.42 33.81
N ASP A 111 12.02 16.71 34.33
CA ASP A 111 10.79 16.06 33.89
C ASP A 111 10.47 16.36 32.40
N THR A 112 10.75 17.59 31.96
CA THR A 112 10.57 18.01 30.56
C THR A 112 11.52 17.26 29.62
N ASP A 113 12.79 17.12 30.01
CA ASP A 113 13.79 16.38 29.23
C ASP A 113 13.41 14.90 29.12
N ALA A 114 12.94 14.27 30.21
CA ALA A 114 12.46 12.90 30.18
C ALA A 114 11.26 12.71 29.24
N ALA A 115 10.28 13.62 29.28
CA ALA A 115 9.13 13.59 28.37
C ALA A 115 9.53 13.79 26.90
N LEU A 116 10.55 14.62 26.64
CA LEU A 116 11.09 14.84 25.30
C LEU A 116 11.80 13.59 24.76
N ASP A 117 12.57 12.90 25.59
CA ASP A 117 13.22 11.64 25.24
C ASP A 117 12.19 10.55 24.92
N GLU A 118 11.14 10.40 25.73
CA GLU A 118 10.03 9.47 25.46
C GLU A 118 9.35 9.77 24.12
N THR A 119 9.06 11.06 23.86
CA THR A 119 8.44 11.51 22.60
C THR A 119 9.34 11.21 21.41
N THR A 120 10.65 11.47 21.54
CA THR A 120 11.65 11.21 20.49
C THR A 120 11.75 9.72 20.17
N ASN A 121 11.78 8.87 21.19
CA ASN A 121 11.81 7.42 21.03
C ASN A 121 10.55 6.88 20.35
N ALA A 122 9.37 7.38 20.75
CA ALA A 122 8.10 7.02 20.11
C ALA A 122 8.06 7.43 18.63
N LEU A 123 8.55 8.63 18.32
CA LEU A 123 8.63 9.14 16.94
C LEU A 123 9.57 8.29 16.08
N ASN A 124 10.75 7.93 16.60
CA ASN A 124 11.69 7.06 15.90
C ASN A 124 11.06 5.69 15.61
N LYS A 125 10.40 5.09 16.61
CA LYS A 125 9.73 3.80 16.45
C LYS A 125 8.60 3.85 15.41
N LEU A 126 7.83 4.95 15.40
CA LEU A 126 6.81 5.18 14.39
C LEU A 126 7.42 5.29 12.99
N GLY A 127 8.53 6.02 12.85
CA GLY A 127 9.27 6.14 11.58
C GLY A 127 9.76 4.80 11.04
N GLU A 128 10.32 3.94 11.91
CA GLU A 128 10.70 2.57 11.56
C GLU A 128 9.49 1.76 11.06
N ASN A 129 8.39 1.77 11.81
CA ASN A 129 7.18 1.01 11.46
C ASN A 129 6.60 1.44 10.11
N ILE A 130 6.55 2.75 9.84
CA ILE A 130 6.07 3.30 8.56
C ILE A 130 6.98 2.87 7.42
N THR A 131 8.30 2.90 7.63
CA THR A 131 9.28 2.48 6.61
C THR A 131 9.10 1.01 6.25
N THR A 132 9.01 0.13 7.25
CA THR A 132 8.76 -1.30 7.05
C THR A 132 7.43 -1.53 6.33
N PHE A 133 6.35 -0.89 6.78
CA PHE A 133 5.04 -1.02 6.13
C PHE A 133 5.06 -0.58 4.66
N ALA A 134 5.76 0.51 4.35
CA ALA A 134 5.90 1.01 2.99
C ALA A 134 6.69 0.04 2.10
N GLU A 135 7.77 -0.56 2.60
CA GLU A 135 8.56 -1.56 1.89
C GLU A 135 7.77 -2.85 1.62
N GLU A 136 7.02 -3.33 2.62
CA GLU A 136 6.14 -4.50 2.47
C GLU A 136 5.01 -4.22 1.47
N THR A 137 4.38 -3.05 1.57
CA THR A 137 3.32 -2.63 0.65
C THR A 137 3.84 -2.56 -0.78
N LYS A 138 4.99 -1.93 -1.00
CA LYS A 138 5.65 -1.87 -2.31
C LYS A 138 5.94 -3.28 -2.85
N THR A 139 6.51 -4.15 -2.01
CA THR A 139 6.82 -5.53 -2.40
C THR A 139 5.56 -6.31 -2.79
N ASN A 140 4.47 -6.14 -2.04
CA ASN A 140 3.21 -6.82 -2.31
C ASN A 140 2.56 -6.31 -3.61
N ILE A 141 2.58 -5.00 -3.86
CA ILE A 141 2.08 -4.41 -5.12
C ILE A 141 2.87 -4.97 -6.30
N VAL A 142 4.21 -4.96 -6.25
CA VAL A 142 5.05 -5.52 -7.33
C VAL A 142 4.73 -6.99 -7.60
N LYS A 143 4.57 -7.81 -6.56
CA LYS A 143 4.19 -9.22 -6.73
C LYS A 143 2.79 -9.41 -7.32
N ILE A 144 1.87 -8.49 -7.07
CA ILE A 144 0.53 -8.51 -7.67
C ILE A 144 0.65 -8.15 -9.15
N ASP A 145 1.40 -7.11 -9.49
CA ASP A 145 1.63 -6.67 -10.86
C ASP A 145 2.27 -7.80 -11.70
N GLU A 146 3.31 -8.47 -11.19
CA GLU A 146 3.93 -9.63 -11.84
C GLU A 146 2.93 -10.78 -12.12
N LYS A 147 2.01 -11.04 -11.18
CA LYS A 147 0.97 -12.07 -11.37
C LYS A 147 -0.06 -11.64 -12.41
N LEU A 148 -0.44 -10.36 -12.43
CA LEU A 148 -1.38 -9.84 -13.42
C LEU A 148 -0.77 -9.89 -14.82
N GLU A 149 0.52 -9.59 -14.96
CA GLU A 149 1.25 -9.70 -16.21
C GLU A 149 1.32 -11.16 -16.70
N ALA A 150 1.62 -12.11 -15.82
CA ALA A 150 1.59 -13.54 -16.16
C ALA A 150 0.18 -14.04 -16.56
N VAL A 151 -0.87 -13.50 -15.95
CA VAL A 151 -2.26 -13.78 -16.34
C VAL A 151 -2.57 -13.18 -17.71
N ALA A 152 -2.15 -11.95 -17.98
CA ALA A 152 -2.31 -11.30 -19.28
C ALA A 152 -1.65 -12.13 -20.40
N ASP A 153 -0.39 -12.53 -20.20
CA ASP A 153 0.34 -13.41 -21.14
C ASP A 153 -0.40 -14.73 -21.43
N THR A 154 -1.03 -15.30 -20.39
CA THR A 154 -1.80 -16.55 -20.52
C THR A 154 -3.10 -16.33 -21.29
N VAL A 155 -3.78 -15.21 -21.04
CA VAL A 155 -5.00 -14.83 -21.76
C VAL A 155 -4.69 -14.61 -23.24
N ASP A 156 -3.60 -13.93 -23.56
CA ASP A 156 -3.18 -13.69 -24.95
C ASP A 156 -2.90 -15.01 -25.68
N LYS A 157 -2.16 -15.94 -25.05
CA LYS A 157 -1.94 -17.28 -25.61
C LYS A 157 -3.22 -18.08 -25.83
N HIS A 158 -4.18 -17.99 -24.90
CA HIS A 158 -5.47 -18.64 -25.08
C HIS A 158 -6.27 -18.00 -26.21
N ALA A 159 -6.21 -16.67 -26.37
CA ALA A 159 -6.87 -15.97 -27.47
C ALA A 159 -6.30 -16.42 -28.83
N GLU A 160 -4.98 -16.54 -28.95
CA GLU A 160 -4.32 -17.10 -30.14
C GLU A 160 -4.78 -18.54 -30.40
N ALA A 161 -4.74 -19.41 -29.39
CA ALA A 161 -5.18 -20.80 -29.54
C ALA A 161 -6.66 -20.93 -29.94
N PHE A 162 -7.53 -20.06 -29.45
CA PHE A 162 -8.93 -20.05 -29.87
C PHE A 162 -9.11 -19.61 -31.33
N ASN A 163 -8.29 -18.66 -31.81
CA ASN A 163 -8.30 -18.30 -33.23
C ASN A 163 -7.85 -19.48 -34.11
N ASP A 164 -6.78 -20.19 -33.72
CA ASP A 164 -6.31 -21.38 -34.46
C ASP A 164 -7.38 -22.50 -34.51
N ILE A 165 -8.10 -22.70 -33.41
CA ILE A 165 -9.22 -23.66 -33.34
C ILE A 165 -10.37 -23.21 -34.26
N ALA A 166 -10.70 -21.92 -34.26
CA ALA A 166 -11.75 -21.37 -35.11
C ALA A 166 -11.42 -21.58 -36.59
N ASP A 167 -10.19 -21.26 -37.00
CA ASP A 167 -9.70 -21.46 -38.37
C ASP A 167 -9.73 -22.94 -38.77
N SER A 168 -9.29 -23.84 -37.88
CA SER A 168 -9.32 -25.29 -38.11
C SER A 168 -10.75 -25.84 -38.26
N LEU A 169 -11.70 -25.29 -37.49
CA LEU A 169 -13.11 -25.68 -37.57
C LEU A 169 -13.73 -25.21 -38.89
N ASP A 170 -13.41 -24.00 -39.34
CA ASP A 170 -13.87 -23.45 -40.61
C ASP A 170 -13.35 -24.26 -41.81
N GLU A 171 -12.07 -24.64 -41.78
CA GLU A 171 -11.48 -25.53 -42.80
C GLU A 171 -12.19 -26.91 -42.80
N THR A 172 -12.43 -27.47 -41.62
CA THR A 172 -13.14 -28.75 -41.47
C THR A 172 -14.56 -28.66 -42.01
N ASN A 173 -15.27 -27.57 -41.73
CA ASN A 173 -16.63 -27.35 -42.23
C ASN A 173 -16.65 -27.22 -43.75
N THR A 174 -15.69 -26.48 -44.33
CA THR A 174 -15.51 -26.38 -45.78
C THR A 174 -15.30 -27.75 -46.43
N LYS A 175 -14.40 -28.59 -45.88
CA LYS A 175 -14.17 -29.95 -46.39
C LYS A 175 -15.41 -30.84 -46.25
N ALA A 176 -16.18 -30.68 -45.18
CA ALA A 176 -17.42 -31.42 -44.99
C ALA A 176 -18.47 -31.03 -46.05
N ASP A 177 -18.62 -29.74 -46.35
CA ASP A 177 -19.51 -29.26 -47.40
C ASP A 177 -19.12 -29.80 -48.79
N GLU A 178 -17.81 -29.83 -49.10
CA GLU A 178 -17.28 -30.42 -50.33
C GLU A 178 -17.56 -31.94 -50.42
N ALA A 179 -17.39 -32.66 -49.31
CA ALA A 179 -17.67 -34.09 -49.25
C ALA A 179 -19.17 -34.38 -49.43
N VAL A 180 -20.05 -33.58 -48.82
CA VAL A 180 -21.52 -33.68 -49.01
C VAL A 180 -21.89 -33.42 -50.47
N LYS A 181 -21.30 -32.40 -51.10
CA LYS A 181 -21.51 -32.13 -52.52
C LYS A 181 -21.10 -33.34 -53.39
N THR A 182 -19.91 -33.87 -53.15
CA THR A 182 -19.38 -35.04 -53.87
C THR A 182 -20.29 -36.26 -53.69
N ALA A 183 -20.78 -36.52 -52.47
CA ALA A 183 -21.69 -37.63 -52.19
C ALA A 183 -23.04 -37.46 -52.91
N ASN A 184 -23.56 -36.24 -53.01
CA ASN A 184 -24.80 -35.95 -53.74
C ASN A 184 -24.63 -36.17 -55.26
N GLU A 185 -23.51 -35.74 -55.83
CA GLU A 185 -23.16 -35.99 -57.24
C GLU A 185 -23.04 -37.49 -57.54
N ALA A 186 -22.38 -38.24 -56.65
CA ALA A 186 -22.28 -39.70 -56.76
C ALA A 186 -23.65 -40.39 -56.66
N LYS A 187 -24.52 -39.93 -55.74
CA LYS A 187 -25.89 -40.45 -55.59
C LYS A 187 -26.72 -40.21 -56.85
N GLN A 188 -26.62 -39.02 -57.45
CA GLN A 188 -27.30 -38.71 -58.70
C GLN A 188 -26.84 -39.66 -59.82
N THR A 189 -25.53 -39.83 -59.98
CA THR A 189 -24.94 -40.73 -60.97
C THR A 189 -25.40 -42.18 -60.78
N ALA A 190 -25.50 -42.64 -59.53
CA ALA A 190 -25.99 -43.98 -59.20
C ALA A 190 -27.47 -44.15 -59.57
N GLU A 191 -28.31 -43.15 -59.33
CA GLU A 191 -29.74 -43.19 -59.70
C GLU A 191 -29.93 -43.18 -61.22
N GLU A 192 -29.16 -42.37 -61.95
CA GLU A 192 -29.13 -42.38 -63.42
C GLU A 192 -28.70 -43.76 -63.97
N THR A 193 -27.66 -44.35 -63.36
CA THR A 193 -27.19 -45.69 -63.72
C THR A 193 -28.27 -46.75 -63.47
N LYS A 194 -28.94 -46.71 -62.32
CA LYS A 194 -30.04 -47.63 -61.98
C LYS A 194 -31.18 -47.53 -62.99
N GLN A 195 -31.60 -46.31 -63.35
CA GLN A 195 -32.65 -46.10 -64.36
C GLN A 195 -32.27 -46.69 -65.72
N ASN A 196 -31.01 -46.54 -66.13
CA ASN A 196 -30.50 -47.12 -67.38
C ASN A 196 -30.51 -48.66 -67.33
N VAL A 197 -30.08 -49.26 -66.21
CA VAL A 197 -30.14 -50.71 -66.00
C VAL A 197 -31.58 -51.22 -66.04
N ASP A 198 -32.51 -50.57 -65.33
CA ASP A 198 -33.93 -50.93 -65.33
C ASP A 198 -34.54 -50.88 -66.74
N ALA A 199 -34.17 -49.86 -67.52
CA ALA A 199 -34.59 -49.74 -68.92
C ALA A 199 -34.02 -50.88 -69.78
N LYS A 200 -32.74 -51.23 -69.61
CA LYS A 200 -32.09 -52.36 -70.30
C LYS A 200 -32.70 -53.70 -69.92
N VAL A 201 -33.02 -53.92 -68.65
CA VAL A 201 -33.69 -55.14 -68.14
C VAL A 201 -35.06 -55.27 -68.79
N LYS A 202 -35.91 -54.24 -68.77
CA LYS A 202 -37.21 -54.24 -69.45
C LYS A 202 -37.11 -54.56 -70.94
N ALA A 203 -36.10 -54.00 -71.62
CA ALA A 203 -35.84 -54.28 -73.03
C ALA A 203 -35.44 -55.75 -73.25
N ALA A 204 -34.61 -56.31 -72.37
CA ALA A 204 -34.22 -57.72 -72.41
C ALA A 204 -35.39 -58.66 -72.13
N GLU A 205 -36.23 -58.38 -71.13
CA GLU A 205 -37.47 -59.13 -70.84
C GLU A 205 -38.41 -59.13 -72.05
N THR A 206 -38.58 -57.97 -72.69
CA THR A 206 -39.37 -57.84 -73.91
C THR A 206 -38.80 -58.68 -75.06
N ALA A 207 -37.48 -58.68 -75.23
CA ALA A 207 -36.81 -59.49 -76.24
C ALA A 207 -36.93 -60.99 -75.96
N ALA A 208 -36.79 -61.41 -74.71
CA ALA A 208 -36.96 -62.79 -74.27
C ALA A 208 -38.39 -63.29 -74.54
N GLY A 209 -39.42 -62.50 -74.21
CA GLY A 209 -40.81 -62.86 -74.51
C GLY A 209 -41.09 -63.00 -76.02
N LYS A 210 -40.49 -62.16 -76.86
CA LYS A 210 -40.57 -62.31 -78.33
C LYS A 210 -39.88 -63.59 -78.82
N ALA A 211 -38.74 -63.96 -78.24
CA ALA A 211 -38.02 -65.18 -78.57
C ALA A 211 -38.80 -66.43 -78.15
N GLU A 212 -39.42 -66.42 -76.97
CA GLU A 212 -40.28 -67.50 -76.48
C GLU A 212 -41.50 -67.69 -77.39
N ALA A 213 -42.15 -66.60 -77.79
CA ALA A 213 -43.24 -66.65 -78.77
C ALA A 213 -42.77 -67.23 -80.12
N ALA A 214 -41.60 -66.79 -80.62
CA ALA A 214 -41.02 -67.31 -81.85
C ALA A 214 -40.73 -68.82 -81.76
N ALA A 215 -40.15 -69.28 -80.64
CA ALA A 215 -39.91 -70.70 -80.37
C ALA A 215 -41.21 -71.51 -80.33
N GLY A 216 -42.28 -70.98 -79.72
CA GLY A 216 -43.60 -71.61 -79.74
C GLY A 216 -44.18 -71.77 -81.15
N THR A 217 -44.06 -70.75 -82.02
CA THR A 217 -44.42 -70.87 -83.44
C THR A 217 -43.57 -71.89 -84.18
N ALA A 218 -42.27 -71.96 -83.89
CA ALA A 218 -41.36 -72.93 -84.50
C ALA A 218 -41.72 -74.37 -84.12
N ASN A 219 -42.01 -74.65 -82.84
CA ASN A 219 -42.50 -75.96 -82.39
C ASN A 219 -43.81 -76.33 -83.09
N THR A 220 -44.77 -75.40 -83.16
CA THR A 220 -46.04 -75.63 -83.90
C THR A 220 -45.80 -75.98 -85.37
N ALA A 221 -44.82 -75.34 -86.01
CA ALA A 221 -44.44 -75.64 -87.39
C ALA A 221 -43.75 -77.01 -87.51
N ALA A 222 -42.89 -77.36 -86.55
CA ALA A 222 -42.26 -78.67 -86.47
C ALA A 222 -43.30 -79.79 -86.33
N ASP A 223 -44.27 -79.66 -85.41
CA ASP A 223 -45.36 -80.63 -85.23
C ASP A 223 -46.17 -80.85 -86.52
N LYS A 224 -46.48 -79.76 -87.24
CA LYS A 224 -47.15 -79.85 -88.57
C LYS A 224 -46.29 -80.58 -89.60
N ALA A 225 -44.98 -80.31 -89.63
CA ALA A 225 -44.06 -81.00 -90.53
C ALA A 225 -43.94 -82.49 -90.22
N GLU A 226 -43.90 -82.86 -88.94
CA GLU A 226 -43.89 -84.25 -88.47
C GLU A 226 -45.17 -84.99 -88.88
N ALA A 227 -46.34 -84.35 -88.73
CA ALA A 227 -47.61 -84.89 -89.21
C ALA A 227 -47.65 -85.07 -90.74
N VAL A 228 -47.05 -84.16 -91.50
CA VAL A 228 -46.89 -84.32 -92.96
C VAL A 228 -45.95 -85.47 -93.29
N ALA A 229 -44.83 -85.61 -92.58
CA ALA A 229 -43.88 -86.71 -92.77
C ALA A 229 -44.51 -88.08 -92.48
N ALA A 230 -45.35 -88.19 -91.45
CA ALA A 230 -46.15 -89.38 -91.17
C ALA A 230 -47.07 -89.71 -92.37
N LYS A 231 -47.83 -88.74 -92.88
CA LYS A 231 -48.66 -88.92 -94.08
C LYS A 231 -47.85 -89.35 -95.30
N VAL A 232 -46.66 -88.79 -95.51
CA VAL A 232 -45.76 -89.21 -96.61
C VAL A 232 -45.28 -90.64 -96.43
N THR A 233 -45.05 -91.08 -95.19
CA THR A 233 -44.68 -92.45 -94.87
C THR A 233 -45.84 -93.41 -95.15
N ASP A 234 -47.07 -93.03 -94.77
CA ASP A 234 -48.29 -93.77 -95.12
C ASP A 234 -48.45 -93.88 -96.64
N ILE A 235 -48.30 -92.76 -97.37
CA ILE A 235 -48.34 -92.75 -98.84
C ILE A 235 -47.26 -93.66 -99.44
N LYS A 236 -46.04 -93.68 -98.88
CA LYS A 236 -44.99 -94.61 -99.33
C LYS A 236 -45.38 -96.07 -99.10
N ALA A 237 -46.03 -96.38 -97.97
CA ALA A 237 -46.53 -97.72 -97.69
C ALA A 237 -47.67 -98.10 -98.66
N ASP A 238 -48.59 -97.17 -98.94
CA ASP A 238 -49.64 -97.35 -99.94
C ASP A 238 -49.05 -97.58 -101.34
N ILE A 239 -48.02 -96.83 -101.73
CA ILE A 239 -47.28 -97.02 -102.98
C ILE A 239 -46.61 -98.40 -103.02
N ALA A 240 -45.99 -98.84 -101.93
CA ALA A 240 -45.35 -100.15 -101.86
C ALA A 240 -46.38 -101.29 -101.98
N THR A 241 -47.54 -101.14 -101.32
CA THR A 241 -48.68 -102.05 -101.43
C THR A 241 -49.20 -102.10 -102.87
N ASN A 242 -49.48 -100.95 -103.47
CA ASN A 242 -49.91 -100.86 -104.87
C ASN A 242 -48.88 -101.47 -105.83
N LYS A 243 -47.58 -101.26 -105.59
CA LYS A 243 -46.51 -101.88 -106.38
C LYS A 243 -46.52 -103.41 -106.27
N ALA A 244 -46.76 -103.95 -105.07
CA ALA A 244 -46.90 -105.39 -104.86
C ALA A 244 -48.17 -105.95 -105.55
N ASP A 245 -49.27 -105.21 -105.50
CA ASP A 245 -50.52 -105.59 -106.17
C ASP A 245 -50.40 -105.57 -107.70
N ILE A 246 -49.70 -104.57 -108.26
CA ILE A 246 -49.34 -104.53 -109.69
C ILE A 246 -48.49 -105.75 -110.05
N ALA A 247 -47.48 -106.11 -109.25
CA ALA A 247 -46.65 -107.29 -109.51
C ALA A 247 -47.47 -108.59 -109.48
N LYS A 248 -48.41 -108.73 -108.54
CA LYS A 248 -49.38 -109.85 -108.50
C LYS A 248 -50.26 -109.90 -109.75
N ASN A 249 -50.79 -108.76 -110.18
CA ASN A 249 -51.60 -108.68 -111.40
C ASN A 249 -50.79 -109.00 -112.65
N SER A 250 -49.53 -108.55 -112.71
CA SER A 250 -48.60 -108.88 -113.79
C SER A 250 -48.34 -110.39 -113.85
N ALA A 251 -48.10 -111.05 -112.70
CA ALA A 251 -47.93 -112.50 -112.63
C ALA A 251 -49.21 -113.28 -113.00
N ARG A 252 -50.39 -112.74 -112.68
CA ARG A 252 -51.68 -113.28 -113.16
C ARG A 252 -51.81 -113.18 -114.68
N ILE A 253 -51.41 -112.06 -115.27
CA ILE A 253 -51.42 -111.89 -116.73
C ILE A 253 -50.45 -112.87 -117.38
N ASP A 254 -49.23 -113.03 -116.87
CA ASP A 254 -48.27 -114.04 -117.37
C ASP A 254 -48.81 -115.47 -117.27
N SER A 255 -49.61 -115.79 -116.23
CA SER A 255 -50.26 -117.10 -116.09
C SER A 255 -51.44 -117.29 -117.04
N LEU A 256 -52.12 -116.20 -117.44
CA LEU A 256 -53.18 -116.23 -118.46
C LEU A 256 -52.56 -116.38 -119.86
N ASP A 257 -51.47 -115.67 -120.16
CA ASP A 257 -50.76 -115.79 -121.45
C ASP A 257 -50.24 -117.21 -121.69
N LYS A 258 -49.77 -117.91 -120.63
CA LYS A 258 -49.36 -119.32 -120.74
C LYS A 258 -50.52 -120.31 -120.97
N ASN A 259 -51.75 -119.96 -120.59
CA ASN A 259 -52.92 -120.80 -120.85
C ASN A 259 -53.50 -120.63 -122.27
N VAL A 260 -53.10 -119.58 -123.00
CA VAL A 260 -53.56 -119.29 -124.37
C VAL A 260 -52.66 -119.90 -125.44
N ALA A 261 -51.45 -120.33 -125.09
CA ALA A 261 -50.50 -120.97 -126.02
C ALA A 261 -50.55 -122.51 -126.05
N ASN A 262 -51.68 -123.11 -125.62
CA ASN A 262 -52.02 -124.51 -125.88
C ASN A 262 -52.57 -124.69 -127.30
#